data_AF-A0A6M0RII4-F1
#
_entry.id   AF-A0A6M0RII4-F1
#
_cell.length_a   1.000
_cell.length_b   1.000
_cell.length_c   1.000
_cell.angle_alpha   90.00
_cell.angle_beta   90.00
_cell.angle_gamma   90.00
#
_symmetry.space_group_name_H-M   'P 1'
#
loop_
_entity.id
_entity.type
_entity.pdbx_description
1 polymer ?
#
loop_
_entity_poly.entity_id
_entity_poly.type
_entity_poly.pdbx_seq_one_letter_code
_entity_poly.pdbx_strand_id
1 'polypeptide(L)'
;MMVCMTAITRRLMISIMVPCLSFIGSCVVEDSVSSQVIAEQTQASNNMEQGIQGKVIQLSGDFMPQLGATGESQNSQSALATNVWVFTGKIQPEILDPQWISTVNARDHAQLLQVVESDSNGEFSIALEPGVYTLFSQNNEALYLNSFDGEGYYASVDVKTGAISAVELVNSEGAVF
;
A
#
# COMPACT_ATOMS: atom_id res chain seq x y z
N MET A 1 -9.54 -32.22 48.64
CA MET A 1 -9.59 -33.20 47.54
C MET A 1 -8.51 -32.83 46.54
N MET A 2 -7.44 -33.63 46.54
CA MET A 2 -6.41 -33.86 45.52
C MET A 2 -5.85 -32.69 44.69
N VAL A 3 -4.59 -32.36 45.00
CA VAL A 3 -3.62 -31.64 44.16
C VAL A 3 -3.18 -32.55 43.00
N CYS A 4 -2.97 -32.01 41.80
CA CYS A 4 -2.19 -32.69 40.77
C CYS A 4 -1.14 -31.74 40.18
N MET A 5 0.10 -31.93 40.63
CA MET A 5 1.34 -31.45 40.02
C MET A 5 1.70 -32.37 38.85
N THR A 6 2.19 -31.81 37.74
CA THR A 6 2.99 -32.58 36.77
C THR A 6 4.22 -31.79 36.37
N ALA A 7 5.35 -32.48 36.42
CA ALA A 7 6.70 -31.94 36.38
C ALA A 7 7.37 -32.10 35.00
N ILE A 8 8.27 -31.15 34.68
CA ILE A 8 9.66 -31.33 34.20
C ILE A 8 9.96 -32.53 33.30
N THR A 9 10.49 -32.33 32.07
CA THR A 9 11.81 -32.90 31.66
C THR A 9 12.45 -32.32 30.37
N ARG A 10 13.63 -31.71 30.57
CA ARG A 10 14.94 -31.80 29.85
C ARG A 10 15.08 -31.64 28.32
N ARG A 11 15.85 -30.57 27.97
CA ARG A 11 17.10 -30.48 27.18
C ARG A 11 17.40 -31.55 26.11
N LEU A 12 17.69 -31.10 24.90
CA LEU A 12 18.78 -31.66 24.08
C LEU A 12 19.43 -30.56 23.21
N MET A 13 20.62 -30.11 23.63
CA MET A 13 21.60 -29.44 22.77
C MET A 13 22.38 -30.55 22.05
N ILE A 14 22.45 -30.51 20.73
CA ILE A 14 23.39 -31.31 19.94
C ILE A 14 24.37 -30.35 19.27
N SER A 15 25.60 -30.44 19.75
CA SER A 15 26.83 -29.91 19.18
C SER A 15 27.44 -31.01 18.32
N ILE A 16 27.73 -30.74 17.04
CA ILE A 16 28.63 -31.58 16.25
C ILE A 16 29.60 -30.66 15.51
N MET A 17 30.81 -30.64 16.06
CA MET A 17 32.04 -30.09 15.51
C MET A 17 32.58 -31.10 14.48
N VAL A 18 32.88 -30.66 13.26
CA VAL A 18 33.59 -31.46 12.24
C VAL A 18 34.88 -30.73 11.87
N PRO A 19 36.06 -31.28 12.15
CA PRO A 19 37.32 -30.72 11.68
C PRO A 19 37.97 -31.57 10.57
N CYS A 20 38.67 -30.86 9.69
CA CYS A 20 39.86 -31.26 8.95
C CYS A 20 39.72 -32.37 7.88
N LEU A 21 40.00 -32.03 6.61
CA LEU A 21 41.25 -32.49 5.99
C LEU A 21 41.60 -31.64 4.75
N SER A 22 42.86 -31.29 4.68
CA SER A 22 43.59 -30.61 3.61
C SER A 22 43.84 -31.49 2.39
N PHE A 23 43.72 -30.94 1.16
CA PHE A 23 44.53 -31.38 0.02
C PHE A 23 44.80 -30.22 -0.97
N ILE A 24 46.09 -29.90 -1.03
CA ILE A 24 46.96 -29.30 -2.05
C ILE A 24 46.48 -29.41 -3.51
N GLY A 25 46.69 -28.36 -4.32
CA GLY A 25 46.99 -28.58 -5.76
C GLY A 25 46.57 -27.50 -6.77
N SER A 26 47.53 -26.65 -7.12
CA SER A 26 47.76 -25.98 -8.40
C SER A 26 46.86 -24.84 -8.91
N CYS A 27 47.60 -23.79 -9.24
CA CYS A 27 47.30 -22.58 -9.98
C CYS A 27 46.79 -22.83 -11.41
N VAL A 28 45.80 -22.02 -11.81
CA VAL A 28 45.74 -21.46 -13.16
C VAL A 28 45.25 -20.01 -13.04
N VAL A 29 46.01 -19.11 -13.67
CA VAL A 29 45.70 -17.70 -13.84
C VAL A 29 44.83 -17.59 -15.08
N GLU A 30 43.67 -16.97 -14.98
CA GLU A 30 42.96 -16.45 -16.15
C GLU A 30 42.30 -15.12 -15.79
N ASP A 31 42.95 -14.05 -16.29
CA ASP A 31 42.40 -12.73 -16.53
C ASP A 31 41.10 -12.85 -17.30
N SER A 32 40.05 -12.12 -16.90
CA SER A 32 39.09 -11.48 -17.82
C SER A 32 38.05 -10.64 -17.07
N VAL A 33 38.14 -9.32 -17.31
CA VAL A 33 37.03 -8.37 -17.45
C VAL A 33 36.13 -8.19 -16.21
N SER A 34 36.47 -7.16 -15.43
CA SER A 34 35.57 -6.50 -14.49
C SER A 34 34.41 -5.82 -15.26
N SER A 35 33.39 -6.60 -15.60
CA SER A 35 32.08 -6.07 -16.00
C SER A 35 31.37 -5.55 -14.75
N GLN A 36 31.29 -4.22 -14.66
CA GLN A 36 30.42 -3.53 -13.72
C GLN A 36 28.98 -3.97 -14.04
N VAL A 37 28.42 -4.84 -13.21
CA VAL A 37 26.99 -5.06 -13.12
C VAL A 37 26.37 -3.79 -12.54
N ILE A 38 26.11 -2.82 -13.42
CA ILE A 38 25.10 -1.81 -13.15
C ILE A 38 23.79 -2.61 -13.15
N ALA A 39 23.28 -2.85 -11.94
CA ALA A 39 21.93 -3.34 -11.75
C ALA A 39 21.00 -2.30 -12.35
N GLU A 40 20.65 -2.50 -13.61
CA GLU A 40 19.54 -1.86 -14.26
C GLU A 40 18.30 -2.31 -13.48
N GLN A 41 17.84 -1.45 -12.56
CA GLN A 41 16.46 -1.50 -12.10
C GLN A 41 15.61 -1.14 -13.32
N THR A 42 15.35 -2.14 -14.15
CA THR A 42 14.29 -2.11 -15.14
C THR A 42 13.01 -1.83 -14.36
N GLN A 43 12.57 -0.58 -14.37
CA GLN A 43 11.18 -0.27 -14.12
C GLN A 43 10.41 -1.12 -15.11
N ALA A 44 9.71 -2.13 -14.59
CA ALA A 44 8.79 -2.91 -15.38
C ALA A 44 7.78 -1.91 -15.96
N SER A 45 7.94 -1.60 -17.25
CA SER A 45 6.84 -1.13 -18.06
C SER A 45 5.84 -2.27 -18.09
N ASN A 46 5.03 -2.34 -17.02
CA ASN A 46 3.84 -3.15 -17.00
C ASN A 46 2.94 -2.56 -18.08
N ASN A 47 2.95 -3.18 -19.26
CA ASN A 47 1.95 -2.94 -20.29
C ASN A 47 0.62 -3.46 -19.73
N MET A 48 0.02 -2.66 -18.86
CA MET A 48 -1.28 -2.91 -18.28
C MET A 48 -2.33 -2.62 -19.35
N GLU A 49 -2.98 -3.66 -19.87
CA GLU A 49 -4.02 -3.51 -20.90
C GLU A 49 -5.29 -2.87 -20.35
N GLN A 50 -5.57 -3.08 -19.06
CA GLN A 50 -6.70 -2.50 -18.35
C GLN A 50 -6.46 -2.49 -16.84
N GLY A 51 -7.14 -1.58 -16.15
CA GLY A 51 -7.04 -1.46 -14.70
C GLY A 51 -7.22 -0.02 -14.23
N ILE A 52 -6.55 0.31 -13.12
CA ILE A 52 -6.58 1.65 -12.53
C ILE A 52 -5.16 2.18 -12.43
N GLN A 53 -4.97 3.41 -12.90
CA GLN A 53 -3.79 4.22 -12.61
C GLN A 53 -4.24 5.39 -11.76
N GLY A 54 -3.49 5.69 -10.70
CA GLY A 54 -3.90 6.77 -9.84
C GLY A 54 -2.78 7.44 -9.10
N LYS A 55 -3.17 8.53 -8.45
CA LYS A 55 -2.31 9.34 -7.61
C LYS A 55 -2.97 9.58 -6.27
N VAL A 56 -2.20 9.48 -5.19
CA VAL A 56 -2.61 9.84 -3.84
C VAL A 56 -1.94 11.15 -3.47
N ILE A 57 -2.76 12.13 -3.08
CA ILE A 57 -2.29 13.44 -2.64
C ILE A 57 -2.80 13.73 -1.23
N GLN A 58 -2.03 14.50 -0.48
CA GLN A 58 -2.42 15.06 0.80
C GLN A 58 -2.54 16.58 0.69
N LEU A 59 -3.69 17.09 1.11
CA LEU A 59 -3.93 18.50 1.34
C LEU A 59 -3.70 18.82 2.82
N SER A 60 -3.02 19.93 3.08
CA SER A 60 -2.82 20.44 4.43
C SER A 60 -2.87 21.96 4.49
N GLY A 61 -3.32 22.49 5.63
CA GLY A 61 -3.36 23.93 5.90
C GLY A 61 -4.70 24.59 5.59
N ASP A 62 -4.70 25.92 5.44
CA ASP A 62 -5.91 26.75 5.34
C ASP A 62 -6.27 27.08 3.88
N PHE A 63 -7.41 26.53 3.44
CA PHE A 63 -7.99 26.76 2.12
C PHE A 63 -9.17 27.75 2.15
N MET A 64 -9.47 28.39 3.30
CA MET A 64 -10.50 29.42 3.40
C MET A 64 -10.13 30.68 2.58
N PRO A 65 -11.09 31.34 1.91
CA PRO A 65 -10.84 32.63 1.28
C PRO A 65 -10.43 33.70 2.30
N GLN A 66 -9.25 34.30 2.12
CA GLN A 66 -8.75 35.37 2.99
C GLN A 66 -8.89 36.75 2.34
N LEU A 67 -9.67 37.64 2.96
CA LEU A 67 -9.79 39.03 2.53
C LEU A 67 -8.55 39.82 2.95
N GLY A 68 -7.83 40.39 1.98
CA GLY A 68 -6.69 41.29 2.25
C GLY A 68 -5.42 40.58 2.71
N ALA A 69 -5.28 39.27 2.45
CA ALA A 69 -4.04 38.55 2.71
C ALA A 69 -2.89 39.17 1.89
N THR A 70 -1.80 39.51 2.58
CA THR A 70 -0.57 40.07 2.01
C THR A 70 0.61 39.09 2.08
N GLY A 71 0.35 37.83 2.46
CA GLY A 71 1.35 36.77 2.63
C GLY A 71 1.01 35.51 1.83
N GLU A 72 1.94 34.54 1.84
CA GLU A 72 1.74 33.23 1.21
C GLU A 72 0.65 32.44 1.94
N SER A 73 -0.27 31.86 1.16
CA SER A 73 -1.31 30.98 1.66
C SER A 73 -0.68 29.86 2.49
N GLN A 74 -1.19 29.65 3.71
CA GLN A 74 -0.73 28.58 4.59
C GLN A 74 -1.37 27.23 4.19
N ASN A 75 -1.36 26.90 2.89
CA ASN A 75 -1.84 25.63 2.37
C ASN A 75 -0.81 24.98 1.46
N SER A 76 -0.88 23.65 1.38
CA SER A 76 0.00 22.86 0.53
C SER A 76 -0.69 21.60 0.04
N GLN A 77 -0.26 21.15 -1.13
CA GLN A 77 -0.59 19.86 -1.70
C GLN A 77 0.72 19.08 -1.89
N SER A 78 0.75 17.84 -1.42
CA SER A 78 1.92 16.96 -1.53
C SER A 78 1.52 15.56 -1.97
N ALA A 79 2.45 14.86 -2.62
CA ALA A 79 2.30 13.44 -2.91
C ALA A 79 2.30 12.63 -1.61
N LEU A 80 1.47 11.59 -1.54
CA LEU A 80 1.39 10.72 -0.36
C LEU A 80 1.73 9.27 -0.73
N ALA A 81 2.87 8.78 -0.23
CA ALA A 81 3.22 7.36 -0.27
C ALA A 81 2.46 6.63 0.86
N THR A 82 1.50 5.78 0.50
CA THR A 82 0.63 5.08 1.43
C THR A 82 0.03 3.82 0.79
N ASN A 83 -0.63 2.99 1.60
CA ASN A 83 -1.41 1.87 1.08
C ASN A 83 -2.73 2.37 0.47
N VAL A 84 -3.06 1.86 -0.71
CA VAL A 84 -4.34 2.00 -1.37
C VAL A 84 -5.09 0.67 -1.27
N TRP A 85 -6.25 0.70 -0.63
CA TRP A 85 -7.09 -0.45 -0.38
C TRP A 85 -8.17 -0.51 -1.44
N VAL A 86 -8.22 -1.62 -2.18
CA VAL A 86 -9.09 -1.79 -3.33
C VAL A 86 -10.20 -2.78 -2.97
N PHE A 87 -11.44 -2.32 -3.06
CA PHE A 87 -12.64 -3.11 -2.80
C PHE A 87 -13.42 -3.33 -4.08
N THR A 88 -14.05 -4.49 -4.22
CA THR A 88 -14.96 -4.80 -5.32
C THR A 88 -16.34 -4.19 -5.10
N GLY A 89 -16.96 -3.67 -6.16
CA GLY A 89 -18.28 -3.04 -6.12
C GLY A 89 -18.29 -1.65 -5.51
N LYS A 90 -19.50 -1.16 -5.22
CA LYS A 90 -19.73 0.06 -4.44
C LYS A 90 -19.72 -0.27 -2.95
N ILE A 91 -19.10 0.58 -2.13
CA ILE A 91 -19.13 0.47 -0.67
C ILE A 91 -20.06 1.54 -0.09
N GLN A 92 -20.95 1.14 0.81
CA GLN A 92 -21.81 2.05 1.55
C GLN A 92 -21.16 2.37 2.91
N PRO A 93 -21.18 3.63 3.38
CA PRO A 93 -20.75 3.94 4.74
C PRO A 93 -21.62 3.22 5.78
N GLU A 94 -21.02 2.42 6.66
CA GLU A 94 -21.74 1.80 7.76
C GLU A 94 -21.96 2.80 8.90
N ILE A 95 -23.22 3.19 9.10
CA ILE A 95 -23.61 4.14 10.16
C ILE A 95 -23.56 3.48 11.54
N LEU A 96 -23.85 2.17 11.61
CA LEU A 96 -23.96 1.44 12.87
C LEU A 96 -22.63 0.89 13.39
N ASP A 97 -21.65 0.70 12.51
CA ASP A 97 -20.29 0.30 12.88
C ASP A 97 -19.26 1.22 12.20
N PRO A 98 -19.01 2.43 12.71
CA PRO A 98 -18.01 3.32 12.13
C PRO A 98 -16.58 2.76 12.20
N GLN A 99 -16.33 1.65 12.94
CA GLN A 99 -14.99 1.07 13.07
C GLN A 99 -14.63 0.16 11.90
N TRP A 100 -15.57 -0.16 11.00
CA TRP A 100 -15.28 -0.97 9.80
C TRP A 100 -14.15 -0.38 8.96
N ILE A 101 -14.01 0.96 8.98
CA ILE A 101 -12.98 1.72 8.26
C ILE A 101 -11.59 1.59 8.89
N SER A 102 -11.44 0.94 10.05
CA SER A 102 -10.12 0.64 10.61
C SER A 102 -9.41 -0.39 9.74
N THR A 103 -8.10 -0.25 9.59
CA THR A 103 -7.26 -1.18 8.83
C THR A 103 -7.31 -2.61 9.37
N VAL A 104 -7.65 -2.82 10.65
CA VAL A 104 -7.85 -4.14 11.24
C VAL A 104 -9.14 -4.77 10.73
N ASN A 105 -10.26 -4.07 10.85
CA ASN A 105 -11.57 -4.59 10.43
C ASN A 105 -11.69 -4.69 8.92
N ALA A 106 -11.12 -3.72 8.19
CA ALA A 106 -11.14 -3.70 6.73
C ALA A 106 -10.44 -4.91 6.10
N ARG A 107 -9.45 -5.54 6.77
CA ARG A 107 -8.79 -6.76 6.28
C ARG A 107 -9.73 -7.95 6.14
N ASP A 108 -10.73 -8.01 7.01
CA ASP A 108 -11.71 -9.10 7.04
C ASP A 108 -12.98 -8.74 6.26
N HIS A 109 -13.01 -7.57 5.60
CA HIS A 109 -14.17 -7.12 4.83
C HIS A 109 -14.36 -7.98 3.57
N ALA A 110 -15.57 -8.50 3.36
CA ALA A 110 -15.87 -9.48 2.31
C ALA A 110 -15.57 -8.98 0.87
N GLN A 111 -15.63 -7.67 0.65
CA GLN A 111 -15.36 -7.05 -0.65
C GLN A 111 -13.89 -6.63 -0.86
N LEU A 112 -13.01 -6.78 0.14
CA LEU A 112 -11.59 -6.43 -0.02
C LEU A 112 -10.96 -7.32 -1.10
N LEU A 113 -10.41 -6.70 -2.15
CA LEU A 113 -9.73 -7.40 -3.22
C LEU A 113 -8.23 -7.51 -2.93
N GLN A 114 -7.58 -6.37 -2.73
CA GLN A 114 -6.15 -6.30 -2.45
C GLN A 114 -5.75 -4.93 -1.90
N VAL A 115 -4.49 -4.84 -1.45
CA VAL A 115 -3.85 -3.61 -1.01
C VAL A 115 -2.61 -3.40 -1.87
N VAL A 116 -2.43 -2.19 -2.39
CA VAL A 116 -1.25 -1.78 -3.19
C VAL A 116 -0.59 -0.57 -2.55
N GLU A 117 0.71 -0.40 -2.72
CA GLU A 117 1.43 0.76 -2.18
C GLU A 117 1.56 1.83 -3.28
N SER A 118 1.32 3.10 -2.93
CA SER A 118 1.69 4.23 -3.77
C SER A 118 3.14 4.62 -3.54
N ASP A 119 3.83 5.02 -4.61
CA ASP A 119 5.25 5.36 -4.54
C ASP A 119 5.50 6.74 -3.88
N SER A 120 6.76 7.17 -3.87
CA SER A 120 7.15 8.49 -3.33
C SER A 120 6.54 9.69 -4.07
N ASN A 121 6.07 9.50 -5.30
CA ASN A 121 5.33 10.49 -6.07
C ASN A 121 3.81 10.39 -5.86
N GLY A 122 3.38 9.47 -4.99
CA GLY A 122 1.99 9.15 -4.71
C GLY A 122 1.34 8.32 -5.82
N GLU A 123 2.11 7.82 -6.79
CA GLU A 123 1.58 7.13 -7.95
C GLU A 123 1.41 5.63 -7.65
N PHE A 124 0.32 5.05 -8.16
CA PHE A 124 0.07 3.62 -8.10
C PHE A 124 -0.56 3.12 -9.40
N SER A 125 -0.40 1.83 -9.67
CA SER A 125 -0.99 1.15 -10.83
C SER A 125 -1.42 -0.25 -10.44
N ILE A 126 -2.62 -0.65 -10.87
CA ILE A 126 -3.19 -1.96 -10.55
C ILE A 126 -3.96 -2.49 -11.75
N ALA A 127 -3.53 -3.65 -12.25
CA ALA A 127 -4.26 -4.37 -13.29
C ALA A 127 -5.53 -4.98 -12.69
N LEU A 128 -6.69 -4.69 -13.29
CA LEU A 128 -7.99 -5.15 -12.80
C LEU A 128 -8.87 -5.61 -13.97
N GLU A 129 -9.66 -6.64 -13.72
CA GLU A 129 -10.73 -7.06 -14.63
C GLU A 129 -11.83 -6.00 -14.73
N PRO A 130 -12.67 -6.01 -15.79
CA PRO A 130 -13.72 -5.02 -15.94
C PRO A 130 -14.73 -5.13 -14.79
N GLY A 131 -15.09 -4.00 -14.19
CA GLY A 131 -15.92 -3.97 -12.99
C GLY A 131 -15.88 -2.63 -12.28
N VAL A 132 -16.66 -2.55 -11.22
CA VAL A 132 -16.74 -1.36 -10.36
C VAL A 132 -15.90 -1.60 -9.11
N TYR A 133 -15.11 -0.61 -8.70
CA TYR A 133 -14.22 -0.68 -7.55
C TYR A 133 -14.32 0.57 -6.69
N THR A 134 -14.25 0.41 -5.37
CA THR A 134 -14.07 1.54 -4.43
C THR A 134 -12.64 1.50 -3.89
N LEU A 135 -11.95 2.63 -3.92
CA LEU A 135 -10.56 2.74 -3.51
C LEU A 135 -10.43 3.69 -2.33
N PHE A 136 -9.73 3.26 -1.28
CA PHE A 136 -9.42 4.10 -0.13
C PHE A 136 -7.92 4.30 -0.01
N SER A 137 -7.49 5.51 0.34
CA SER A 137 -6.12 5.72 0.81
C SER A 137 -6.05 5.40 2.30
N GLN A 138 -5.02 4.69 2.76
CA GLN A 138 -4.79 4.49 4.18
C GLN A 138 -4.24 5.77 4.81
N ASN A 139 -4.79 6.12 5.97
CA ASN A 139 -4.29 7.16 6.84
C ASN A 139 -4.12 6.60 8.25
N ASN A 140 -2.88 6.43 8.70
CA ASN A 140 -2.54 5.73 9.94
C ASN A 140 -3.19 4.35 10.01
N GLU A 141 -4.04 4.12 11.02
CA GLU A 141 -4.74 2.84 11.26
C GLU A 141 -6.15 2.82 10.66
N ALA A 142 -6.54 3.82 9.86
CA ALA A 142 -7.85 3.92 9.23
C ALA A 142 -7.76 4.09 7.71
N LEU A 143 -8.85 3.77 7.02
CA LEU A 143 -9.04 4.06 5.61
C LEU A 143 -9.68 5.44 5.46
N TYR A 144 -9.31 6.15 4.39
CA TYR A 144 -9.79 7.50 4.10
C TYR A 144 -10.29 7.59 2.66
N LEU A 145 -11.51 8.12 2.51
CA LEU A 145 -12.08 8.57 1.26
C LEU A 145 -13.18 9.58 1.57
N ASN A 146 -12.96 10.84 1.23
CA ASN A 146 -13.95 11.91 1.37
C ASN A 146 -14.57 12.25 0.01
N SER A 147 -15.11 11.23 -0.66
CA SER A 147 -15.79 11.37 -1.93
C SER A 147 -16.94 10.38 -2.02
N PHE A 148 -18.11 10.85 -2.43
CA PHE A 148 -19.36 10.10 -2.47
C PHE A 148 -19.99 10.23 -3.85
N ASP A 149 -20.73 9.21 -4.28
CA ASP A 149 -21.38 9.17 -5.60
C ASP A 149 -22.71 9.94 -5.65
N GLY A 150 -23.17 10.49 -4.52
CA GLY A 150 -24.45 11.19 -4.38
C GLY A 150 -25.66 10.28 -4.14
N GLU A 151 -25.50 8.95 -4.27
CA GLU A 151 -26.51 7.94 -3.99
C GLU A 151 -26.34 7.31 -2.60
N GLY A 152 -25.37 7.81 -1.82
CA GLY A 152 -25.05 7.31 -0.48
C GLY A 152 -23.96 6.25 -0.46
N TYR A 153 -23.26 6.01 -1.56
CA TYR A 153 -22.06 5.19 -1.60
C TYR A 153 -20.80 6.05 -1.66
N TYR A 154 -19.68 5.47 -1.27
CA TYR A 154 -18.38 6.03 -1.61
C TYR A 154 -18.19 6.08 -3.13
N ALA A 155 -17.50 7.12 -3.59
CA ALA A 155 -17.16 7.26 -4.99
C ALA A 155 -16.39 6.01 -5.47
N SER A 156 -16.81 5.50 -6.62
CA SER A 156 -16.27 4.27 -7.21
C SER A 156 -15.78 4.52 -8.63
N VAL A 157 -14.86 3.68 -9.08
CA VAL A 157 -14.25 3.73 -10.40
C VAL A 157 -14.76 2.55 -11.22
N ASP A 158 -15.17 2.82 -12.46
CA ASP A 158 -15.53 1.79 -13.44
C ASP A 158 -14.30 1.47 -14.29
N VAL A 159 -13.87 0.21 -14.29
CA VAL A 159 -12.83 -0.33 -15.16
C VAL A 159 -13.52 -1.02 -16.33
N LYS A 160 -13.19 -0.58 -17.55
CA LYS A 160 -13.76 -1.13 -18.78
C LYS A 160 -12.76 -2.07 -19.44
N THR A 161 -13.26 -3.01 -20.23
CA THR A 161 -12.42 -3.91 -21.04
C THR A 161 -11.42 -3.14 -21.89
N GLY A 162 -10.14 -3.47 -21.74
CA GLY A 162 -9.04 -2.84 -22.48
C GLY A 162 -8.84 -1.34 -22.18
N ALA A 163 -9.27 -0.85 -21.02
CA ALA A 163 -9.13 0.55 -20.63
C ALA A 163 -8.48 0.71 -19.25
N ILE A 164 -7.65 1.75 -19.14
CA ILE A 164 -7.07 2.21 -17.87
C ILE A 164 -7.91 3.39 -17.37
N SER A 165 -8.47 3.25 -16.17
CA SER A 165 -9.20 4.31 -15.50
C SER A 165 -8.25 5.13 -14.63
N ALA A 166 -8.28 6.46 -14.80
CA ALA A 166 -7.48 7.39 -14.01
C ALA A 166 -8.24 7.84 -12.76
N VAL A 167 -7.57 7.86 -11.60
CA VAL A 167 -8.16 8.31 -10.33
C VAL A 167 -7.18 9.16 -9.52
N GLU A 168 -7.70 10.17 -8.82
CA GLU A 168 -6.96 10.90 -7.80
C GLU A 168 -7.63 10.69 -6.44
N LEU A 169 -6.87 10.18 -5.47
CA LEU A 169 -7.29 10.01 -4.09
C LEU A 169 -6.74 11.19 -3.28
N VAL A 170 -7.65 12.02 -2.77
CA VAL A 170 -7.29 13.24 -2.03
C VAL A 170 -7.52 13.01 -0.55
N ASN A 171 -6.45 12.91 0.24
CA ASN A 171 -6.51 12.97 1.69
C ASN A 171 -6.53 14.44 2.14
N SER A 172 -7.63 14.86 2.76
CA SER A 172 -7.82 16.24 3.21
C SER A 172 -7.97 16.39 4.71
N GLU A 173 -7.59 15.38 5.51
CA GLU A 173 -7.69 15.46 6.97
C GLU A 173 -6.84 16.57 7.59
N GLY A 174 -5.73 16.92 6.94
CA GLY A 174 -4.85 18.00 7.37
C GLY A 174 -5.28 19.39 6.88
N ALA A 175 -6.36 19.47 6.10
CA ALA A 175 -6.82 20.70 5.47
C ALA A 175 -8.09 21.24 6.13
N VAL A 176 -8.21 22.56 6.19
CA VAL A 176 -9.42 23.27 6.59
C VAL A 176 -9.95 24.07 5.40
N PHE A 177 -11.27 24.06 5.19
CA PHE A 177 -11.97 24.63 4.03
C PHE A 177 -13.15 25.50 4.44
#